data_AF-A0ABD5N449-F1
#
_entry.id   AF-A0ABD5N449-F1
#
_cell.length_a   1.000
_cell.length_b   1.000
_cell.length_c   1.000
_cell.angle_alpha   90.00
_cell.angle_beta   90.00
_cell.angle_gamma   90.00
#
_symmetry.space_group_name_H-M   'P 1'
#
loop_
_entity.id
_entity.type
_entity.pdbx_description
1 polymer ?
#
loop_
_entity_poly.entity_id
_entity_poly.type
_entity_poly.pdbx_seq_one_letter_code
_entity_poly.pdbx_strand_id
1 'polypeptide(L)' 'MKFKTKLWRRGKISFATTIPHIVLLNLDPESKDYRVIWEYDEKIGKWTVGLEEIE' A
#
# COMPACT_ATOMS: atom_id res chain seq x y z
N MET A 1 8.83 -10.11 8.62
CA MET A 1 8.79 -10.69 7.25
C MET A 1 9.00 -9.57 6.23
N LYS A 2 9.66 -9.81 5.10
CA LYS A 2 9.93 -8.79 4.05
C LYS A 2 9.57 -9.35 2.68
N PHE A 3 8.77 -8.61 1.91
CA PHE A 3 8.45 -8.92 0.51
C PHE A 3 8.99 -7.83 -0.39
N LYS A 4 9.46 -8.20 -1.58
CA LYS A 4 9.88 -7.26 -2.62
C LYS A 4 8.95 -7.41 -3.79
N THR A 5 8.32 -6.31 -4.20
CA THR A 5 7.48 -6.25 -5.38
C THR A 5 8.13 -5.31 -6.39
N LYS A 6 7.82 -5.48 -7.67
CA LYS A 6 8.32 -4.59 -8.71
C LYS A 6 7.58 -3.25 -8.62
N LEU A 7 8.31 -2.16 -8.81
CA LEU A 7 7.73 -0.83 -8.97
C LEU A 7 7.61 -0.53 -10.47
N TRP A 8 6.40 -0.34 -10.95
CA TRP A 8 6.12 0.01 -12.33
C TRP A 8 5.86 1.51 -12.45
N ARG A 9 6.37 2.09 -13.52
CA ARG A 9 6.03 3.47 -13.90
C ARG A 9 4.66 3.45 -14.59
N ARG A 10 3.70 4.24 -14.10
CA ARG A 10 2.39 4.44 -14.74
C ARG A 10 2.29 5.76 -15.49
N GLY A 11 3.06 6.77 -15.07
CA GLY A 11 3.03 8.10 -15.69
C GLY A 11 4.32 8.87 -15.49
N LYS A 12 4.28 10.18 -15.78
CA LYS A 12 5.45 11.06 -15.62
C LYS A 12 5.91 11.11 -14.16
N ILE A 13 4.95 11.23 -13.24
CA ILE A 13 5.16 11.36 -11.79
C ILE A 13 4.49 10.25 -10.97
N SER A 14 3.87 9.25 -11.61
CA SER A 14 3.10 8.20 -10.93
C SER A 14 3.70 6.81 -11.12
N PHE A 15 3.67 6.04 -10.05
CA PHE A 15 4.15 4.67 -9.98
C PHE A 15 3.07 3.77 -9.40
N ALA A 16 3.15 2.48 -9.71
CA ALA A 16 2.28 1.45 -9.18
C ALA A 16 3.12 0.26 -8.72
N THR A 17 2.64 -0.45 -7.71
CA THR A 17 3.18 -1.74 -7.31
C THR A 17 2.04 -2.70 -6.99
N THR A 18 2.35 -3.98 -6.87
CA THR A 18 1.38 -5.01 -6.50
C THR A 18 1.37 -5.07 -5.00
N ILE A 19 0.18 -5.06 -4.40
CA ILE A 19 0.03 -5.31 -2.98
C ILE A 19 0.07 -6.84 -2.78
N PRO A 20 1.00 -7.39 -1.99
CA PRO A 20 1.02 -8.81 -1.71
C PRO A 20 -0.30 -9.26 -1.07
N HIS A 21 -0.87 -10.37 -1.54
CA HIS A 21 -2.16 -10.86 -1.07
C HIS A 21 -2.23 -11.05 0.45
N ILE A 22 -1.12 -11.40 1.11
CA ILE A 22 -1.05 -11.52 2.57
C ILE A 22 -1.40 -10.23 3.33
N VAL A 23 -1.18 -9.05 2.72
CA VAL A 23 -1.54 -7.74 3.29
C VAL A 23 -3.05 -7.53 3.25
N LEU A 24 -3.76 -8.24 2.36
CA LEU A 24 -5.19 -8.09 2.12
C LEU A 24 -6.03 -9.13 2.88
N LEU A 25 -5.43 -10.10 3.59
CA LEU A 25 -6.17 -11.25 4.15
C LEU A 25 -7.31 -10.89 5.11
N ASN A 26 -7.26 -9.70 5.72
CA ASN A 26 -8.30 -9.21 6.64
C ASN A 26 -9.15 -8.09 6.02
N LEU A 27 -9.04 -7.87 4.71
CA LEU A 27 -9.78 -6.86 3.97
C LEU A 27 -10.71 -7.54 2.96
N ASP A 28 -11.76 -6.84 2.57
CA ASP A 28 -12.67 -7.22 1.48
C ASP A 28 -12.56 -6.20 0.33
N PRO A 29 -11.48 -6.24 -0.47
CA PRO A 29 -11.25 -5.28 -1.56
C PRO A 29 -12.18 -5.48 -2.76
N GLU A 30 -12.95 -6.57 -2.80
CA GLU A 30 -13.91 -6.82 -3.88
C GLU A 30 -15.24 -6.09 -3.63
N SER A 31 -15.62 -5.94 -2.36
CA SER A 31 -16.91 -5.33 -1.98
C SER A 31 -16.80 -3.95 -1.35
N LYS A 32 -15.59 -3.51 -0.97
CA LYS A 32 -15.36 -2.27 -0.25
C LYS A 32 -14.22 -1.46 -0.85
N ASP A 33 -14.32 -0.15 -0.70
CA ASP A 33 -13.29 0.78 -1.12
C ASP A 33 -12.31 1.06 0.03
N TYR A 34 -11.02 1.21 -0.32
CA TYR A 34 -9.97 1.51 0.64
C TYR A 34 -9.07 2.62 0.10
N ARG A 35 -8.61 3.48 1.01
CA ARG A 35 -7.53 4.44 0.72
C ARG A 35 -6.19 3.87 1.16
N VAL A 36 -5.13 4.24 0.43
CA VAL A 36 -3.75 3.93 0.81
C VAL A 36 -3.19 5.08 1.62
N ILE A 37 -2.82 4.82 2.86
CA ILE A 37 -2.24 5.80 3.77
C ILE A 37 -0.71 5.67 3.74
N TRP A 38 -0.04 6.81 3.62
CA TRP A 38 1.43 6.91 3.65
C TRP A 38 1.84 7.77 4.82
N GLU A 39 2.57 7.17 5.76
CA GLU A 39 3.05 7.86 6.95
C GLU A 39 4.57 7.78 7.01
N TYR A 40 5.22 8.89 7.30
CA TYR A 40 6.66 8.91 7.53
C TYR A 40 6.93 8.83 9.02
N ASP A 41 7.54 7.72 9.46
CA ASP A 41 8.03 7.59 10.82
C ASP A 41 9.46 8.16 10.90
N GLU A 42 9.56 9.37 11.44
CA GLU A 42 10.82 10.09 11.60
C GLU A 42 11.80 9.35 12.53
N LYS A 43 11.32 8.59 13.52
CA LYS A 43 12.18 7.91 14.50
C LYS A 43 13.00 6.79 13.86
N ILE A 44 12.40 6.11 12.87
CA ILE A 44 13.05 5.01 12.15
C ILE A 44 13.46 5.40 10.73
N GLY A 45 13.16 6.63 10.29
CA GLY A 45 13.48 7.18 8.99
C GLY A 45 12.86 6.40 7.82
N LYS A 46 11.62 5.91 7.97
CA LYS A 46 10.97 5.06 6.97
C LYS A 46 9.53 5.47 6.72
N TRP A 47 9.10 5.23 5.49
CA TRP A 47 7.69 5.27 5.12
C TRP A 47 7.00 3.96 5.51
N THR A 48 5.86 4.11 6.15
CA THR A 48 4.90 3.05 6.44
C THR A 48 3.71 3.23 5.51
N VAL A 49 3.20 2.12 5.00
CA VAL A 49 2.03 2.10 4.10
C VAL A 49 0.92 1.31 4.78
N GLY A 50 -0.25 1.92 4.88
CA GLY A 50 -1.47 1.34 5.45
C GLY A 50 -2.63 1.34 4.46
N LEU A 51 -3.68 0.60 4.80
CA LEU A 51 -4.96 0.59 4.09
C LEU A 51 -6.05 0.93 5.10
N GLU A 52 -6.94 1.85 4.74
CA GLU A 52 -8.06 2.27 5.57
C GLU A 52 -9.35 2.20 4.73
N GLU A 53 -10.39 1.57 5.29
CA GLU A 53 -11.70 1.45 4.64
C GLU A 53 -12.33 2.84 4.45
N ILE A 54 -12.97 3.07 3.30
CA ILE A 54 -13.74 4.27 3.02
C ILE A 54 -15.20 3.95 3.35
N GLU A 55 -15.80 4.67 4.30
CA GLU A 55 -17.23 4.61 4.60
C GLU A 55 -18.11 5.15 3.46
#